data_AF-A0A523A941-F1
#
_entry.id   AF-A0A523A941-F1
#
_cell.length_a   1.000
_cell.length_b   1.000
_cell.length_c   1.000
_cell.angle_alpha   90.00
_cell.angle_beta   90.00
_cell.angle_gamma   90.00
#
_symmetry.space_group_name_H-M   'P 1'
#
loop_
_entity.id
_entity.type
_entity.pdbx_description
1 polymer ?
#
loop_
_entity_poly.entity_id
_entity_poly.type
_entity_poly.pdbx_seq_one_letter_code
_entity_poly.pdbx_strand_id
1 'polypeptide(L)'
;MNYNRKPRPSGWGGGRIPFKKRQKVISRGTSEDKGGFMQTLAGRVLFQFYYDIGGEISMEKLNLSELTVIRKAQPKSVRVLAPKFEEAGLKPVAIDFGVKKVENINFNVEAKVYPIGVVEVTLSLDFKNSSFEDIIRLVNMSEGFVRLEGKEVEFEKIPGEYFRTLQSRIQKALVYPYEPYDQPEVYRVVIISSIEPKLRAEEFLSRFRKQIAGVLRGEKSWEKLSEKEIEDVLRFQLSYSEDEAIVVDWYSSLIFGGEEYVDEILQTIEIAKIQLLELKTYDKLLDKRIEKAYGSLRSVFVHSGVGIAWLSKTYAELSRTASDLAELRIEVVDYVHDLRNILKFTGDWYLGKLYSALGERFRIMEWLNLVDKKLEQLQELYSMAMERVDVYRAMSLEFLVMLLIISLVVLEVFMVIRL
;
A
#
# COMPACT_ATOMS: atom_id res chain seq x y z
N MET A 1 -34.11 -39.28 -40.94
CA MET A 1 -32.66 -39.52 -40.90
C MET A 1 -32.31 -39.95 -39.47
N ASN A 2 -31.68 -41.10 -39.36
CA ASN A 2 -31.60 -41.95 -38.17
C ASN A 2 -30.16 -41.93 -37.61
N TYR A 3 -30.01 -42.21 -36.31
CA TYR A 3 -28.77 -42.43 -35.54
C TYR A 3 -27.88 -41.18 -35.27
N ASN A 4 -27.27 -40.97 -34.09
CA ASN A 4 -26.81 -41.94 -33.10
C ASN A 4 -26.62 -41.29 -31.70
N ARG A 5 -27.17 -41.91 -30.66
CA ARG A 5 -26.87 -41.66 -29.23
C ARG A 5 -25.93 -42.76 -28.73
N LYS A 6 -24.92 -42.41 -27.92
CA LYS A 6 -24.38 -43.13 -26.73
C LYS A 6 -23.00 -42.54 -26.32
N PRO A 7 -22.49 -42.77 -25.11
CA PRO A 7 -23.11 -42.63 -23.78
C PRO A 7 -22.24 -41.78 -22.82
N ARG A 8 -22.84 -41.31 -21.72
CA ARG A 8 -22.12 -40.72 -20.58
C ARG A 8 -21.37 -41.81 -19.79
N PRO A 9 -20.14 -41.57 -19.30
CA PRO A 9 -19.60 -42.36 -18.21
C PRO A 9 -20.14 -41.84 -16.88
N SER A 10 -20.87 -42.72 -16.21
CA SER A 10 -21.18 -42.69 -14.79
C SER A 10 -19.97 -43.08 -13.95
N GLY A 11 -19.78 -42.40 -12.82
CA GLY A 11 -19.20 -42.99 -11.62
C GLY A 11 -17.79 -42.55 -11.28
N TRP A 12 -17.68 -41.48 -10.48
CA TRP A 12 -16.72 -41.41 -9.38
C TRP A 12 -17.50 -40.91 -8.15
N GLY A 13 -17.87 -41.86 -7.28
CA GLY A 13 -18.26 -41.56 -5.92
C GLY A 13 -17.00 -41.26 -5.09
N GLY A 14 -17.10 -40.31 -4.17
CA GLY A 14 -15.99 -40.00 -3.29
C GLY A 14 -16.29 -38.84 -2.35
N GLY A 15 -16.83 -39.18 -1.18
CA GLY A 15 -16.57 -38.44 0.06
C GLY A 15 -17.19 -37.06 0.23
N ARG A 16 -18.40 -37.01 0.79
CA ARG A 16 -18.73 -35.92 1.73
C ARG A 16 -17.77 -36.05 2.92
N ILE A 17 -16.85 -35.10 3.06
CA ILE A 17 -16.07 -34.96 4.29
C ILE A 17 -16.81 -33.97 5.20
N PRO A 18 -17.22 -34.40 6.40
CA PRO A 18 -17.92 -33.55 7.37
C PRO A 18 -16.89 -32.83 8.25
N PHE A 19 -17.07 -31.53 8.50
CA PHE A 19 -16.36 -30.87 9.60
C PHE A 19 -17.31 -30.03 10.45
N LYS A 20 -18.11 -30.76 11.26
CA LYS A 20 -18.42 -30.31 12.61
C LYS A 20 -17.15 -30.51 13.45
N LYS A 21 -16.48 -29.42 13.84
CA LYS A 21 -15.78 -29.38 15.12
C LYS A 21 -16.18 -28.11 15.86
N ARG A 22 -16.77 -28.34 17.04
CA ARG A 22 -17.24 -27.34 17.99
C ARG A 22 -16.12 -26.33 18.29
N GLN A 23 -16.31 -25.07 17.90
CA GLN A 23 -15.59 -23.95 18.48
C GLN A 23 -16.01 -23.80 19.94
N LYS A 24 -15.04 -23.65 20.83
CA LYS A 24 -15.30 -23.37 22.24
C LYS A 24 -15.54 -21.87 22.34
N VAL A 25 -16.82 -21.52 22.41
CA VAL A 25 -17.34 -20.17 22.65
C VAL A 25 -16.76 -19.63 23.95
N ILE A 26 -16.30 -18.38 23.94
CA ILE A 26 -16.00 -17.63 25.16
C ILE A 26 -17.33 -17.43 25.87
N SER A 27 -17.64 -18.29 26.82
CA SER A 27 -18.78 -18.13 27.72
C SER A 27 -18.25 -17.96 29.13
N ARG A 28 -18.43 -16.79 29.75
CA ARG A 28 -18.87 -16.67 31.15
C ARG A 28 -19.05 -15.23 31.62
N GLY A 29 -20.09 -15.06 32.44
CA GLY A 29 -20.15 -14.04 33.49
C GLY A 29 -21.38 -13.15 33.39
N THR A 30 -22.54 -13.67 33.78
CA THR A 30 -23.73 -12.85 34.07
C THR A 30 -23.42 -11.87 35.18
N SER A 31 -23.17 -10.60 34.83
CA SER A 31 -23.47 -9.48 35.70
C SER A 31 -24.91 -9.08 35.44
N GLU A 32 -25.76 -9.26 36.44
CA GLU A 32 -27.12 -8.74 36.45
C GLU A 32 -27.08 -7.21 36.31
N ASP A 33 -27.53 -6.69 35.17
CA ASP A 33 -28.13 -5.36 35.15
C ASP A 33 -29.28 -5.28 34.11
N LYS A 34 -30.47 -5.16 34.69
CA LYS A 34 -31.74 -4.58 34.22
C LYS A 34 -31.93 -4.34 32.71
N GLY A 35 -32.73 -5.21 32.09
CA GLY A 35 -33.89 -4.81 31.29
C GLY A 35 -33.69 -4.02 29.99
N GLY A 36 -32.52 -4.05 29.36
CA GLY A 36 -32.32 -3.63 27.98
C GLY A 36 -32.04 -4.85 27.10
N PHE A 37 -32.70 -4.99 25.95
CA PHE A 37 -32.38 -6.04 24.97
C PHE A 37 -30.86 -6.05 24.70
N MET A 38 -30.18 -7.13 25.12
CA MET A 38 -28.74 -7.29 24.92
C MET A 38 -28.49 -7.59 23.45
N GLN A 39 -27.92 -6.63 22.74
CA GLN A 39 -27.66 -6.77 21.32
C GLN A 39 -26.43 -7.62 21.10
N THR A 40 -26.51 -8.51 20.12
CA THR A 40 -25.41 -9.39 19.74
C THR A 40 -24.96 -9.06 18.33
N LEU A 41 -23.64 -8.91 18.18
CA LEU A 41 -23.00 -8.63 16.90
C LEU A 41 -22.30 -9.89 16.40
N ALA A 42 -22.31 -10.08 15.09
CA ALA A 42 -21.47 -11.06 14.41
C ALA A 42 -20.84 -10.44 13.16
N GLY A 43 -19.64 -10.88 12.84
CA GLY A 43 -18.87 -10.30 11.76
C GLY A 43 -17.40 -10.69 11.79
N ARG A 44 -16.55 -9.82 11.25
CA ARG A 44 -15.13 -10.06 11.06
C ARG A 44 -14.32 -8.80 11.37
N VAL A 45 -13.12 -8.98 11.93
CA VAL A 45 -12.10 -7.92 12.01
C VAL A 45 -10.95 -8.30 11.10
N LEU A 46 -10.50 -7.34 10.30
CA LEU A 46 -9.34 -7.42 9.43
C LEU A 46 -8.27 -6.45 9.93
N PHE A 47 -7.06 -6.93 10.13
CA PHE A 47 -5.88 -6.11 10.36
C PHE A 47 -5.00 -6.21 9.12
N GLN A 48 -4.90 -5.12 8.37
CA GLN A 48 -4.19 -5.04 7.09
C GLN A 48 -2.89 -4.26 7.29
N PHE A 49 -1.80 -4.82 6.78
CA PHE A 49 -0.47 -4.23 6.83
C PHE A 49 0.09 -4.20 5.42
N TYR A 50 0.42 -3.02 4.91
CA TYR A 50 0.95 -2.82 3.57
C TYR A 50 2.42 -2.47 3.68
N TYR A 51 3.27 -3.33 3.12
CA TYR A 51 4.72 -3.19 3.15
C TYR A 51 5.26 -2.90 1.75
N ASP A 52 6.28 -2.04 1.70
CA ASP A 52 7.09 -1.81 0.52
C ASP A 52 8.24 -2.82 0.45
N ILE A 53 8.34 -3.55 -0.66
CA ILE A 53 9.36 -4.58 -0.86
C ILE A 53 10.71 -3.99 -1.28
N GLY A 54 10.73 -2.74 -1.77
CA GLY A 54 11.92 -2.07 -2.27
C GLY A 54 12.16 -2.26 -3.77
N GLY A 55 11.11 -2.35 -4.59
CA GLY A 55 11.23 -2.48 -6.05
C GLY A 55 10.02 -3.14 -6.70
N GLU A 56 9.87 -2.97 -8.01
CA GLU A 56 8.84 -3.66 -8.79
C GLU A 56 9.08 -5.17 -8.81
N ILE A 57 8.02 -5.96 -8.96
CA ILE A 57 8.06 -7.42 -8.98
C ILE A 57 7.75 -7.92 -10.39
N SER A 58 8.73 -8.55 -11.01
CA SER A 58 8.51 -9.28 -12.26
C SER A 58 7.71 -10.55 -11.98
N MET A 59 6.42 -10.53 -12.33
CA MET A 59 5.51 -11.66 -12.11
C MET A 59 5.92 -12.92 -12.90
N GLU A 60 6.64 -12.77 -14.01
CA GLU A 60 7.19 -13.87 -14.80
C GLU A 60 8.33 -14.59 -14.07
N LYS A 61 9.14 -13.85 -13.31
CA LYS A 61 10.27 -14.38 -12.52
C LYS A 61 9.82 -14.91 -11.16
N LEU A 62 8.57 -14.68 -10.78
CA LEU A 62 8.02 -15.12 -9.51
C LEU A 62 7.84 -16.65 -9.53
N ASN A 63 8.66 -17.36 -8.75
CA ASN A 63 8.55 -18.81 -8.65
C ASN A 63 7.36 -19.20 -7.76
N LEU A 64 6.16 -19.29 -8.37
CA LEU A 64 4.91 -19.66 -7.69
C LEU A 64 4.96 -21.04 -7.02
N SER A 65 5.90 -21.91 -7.41
CA SER A 65 6.08 -23.26 -6.84
C SER A 65 6.63 -23.24 -5.40
N GLU A 66 7.38 -22.19 -5.04
CA GLU A 66 7.99 -22.04 -3.71
C GLU A 66 7.09 -21.30 -2.72
N LEU A 67 5.97 -20.76 -3.19
CA LEU A 67 4.94 -20.12 -2.40
C LEU A 67 3.79 -21.12 -2.26
N THR A 68 3.22 -21.28 -1.07
CA THR A 68 1.99 -22.07 -0.89
C THR A 68 0.83 -21.26 -1.50
N VAL A 69 0.80 -21.16 -2.83
CA VAL A 69 -0.17 -20.35 -3.56
C VAL A 69 -1.49 -21.06 -3.50
N ILE A 70 -2.35 -20.62 -2.58
CA ILE A 70 -3.78 -20.86 -2.76
C ILE A 70 -4.21 -19.90 -3.83
N ARG A 71 -4.36 -20.41 -5.06
CA ARG A 71 -5.23 -19.74 -6.04
C ARG A 71 -6.64 -19.78 -5.45
N LYS A 72 -6.97 -18.83 -4.56
CA LYS A 72 -8.37 -18.47 -4.35
C LYS A 72 -8.84 -18.09 -5.73
N ALA A 73 -9.74 -18.90 -6.30
CA ALA A 73 -10.53 -18.44 -7.43
C ALA A 73 -11.13 -17.13 -6.93
N GLN A 74 -10.69 -15.99 -7.50
CA GLN A 74 -11.34 -14.74 -7.20
C GLN A 74 -12.83 -14.98 -7.42
N PRO A 75 -13.71 -14.52 -6.49
CA PRO A 75 -15.14 -14.63 -6.70
C PRO A 75 -15.40 -14.17 -8.12
N LYS A 76 -16.09 -15.00 -8.92
CA LYS A 76 -16.45 -14.64 -10.29
C LYS A 76 -17.22 -13.34 -10.17
N SER A 77 -16.55 -12.21 -10.39
CA SER A 77 -17.22 -10.94 -10.41
C SER A 77 -18.24 -11.07 -11.53
N VAL A 78 -19.52 -11.00 -11.16
CA VAL A 78 -20.55 -10.73 -12.14
C VAL A 78 -20.44 -9.23 -12.41
N ARG A 79 -19.34 -8.78 -13.02
CA ARG A 79 -19.14 -7.37 -13.37
C ARG A 79 -18.68 -7.25 -14.81
N VAL A 80 -19.49 -6.54 -15.56
CA VAL A 80 -19.22 -6.06 -16.93
C VAL A 80 -18.15 -4.94 -16.92
N LEU A 81 -17.73 -4.46 -15.75
CA LEU A 81 -16.68 -3.44 -15.57
C LEU A 81 -15.92 -3.71 -14.27
N ALA A 82 -14.70 -4.25 -14.37
CA ALA A 82 -13.76 -4.32 -13.25
C ALA A 82 -13.18 -2.91 -12.96
N PRO A 83 -12.70 -2.61 -11.74
CA PRO A 83 -11.92 -1.41 -11.51
C PRO A 83 -10.69 -1.42 -12.43
N LYS A 84 -10.39 -0.31 -13.12
CA LYS A 84 -9.26 -0.25 -14.06
C LYS A 84 -7.90 -0.53 -13.43
N PHE A 85 -7.77 -0.50 -12.11
CA PHE A 85 -6.59 -0.98 -11.39
C PHE A 85 -6.27 -2.46 -11.72
N GLU A 86 -7.29 -3.31 -11.92
CA GLU A 86 -7.13 -4.69 -12.39
C GLU A 86 -6.71 -4.78 -13.87
N GLU A 87 -7.10 -3.80 -14.69
CA GLU A 87 -6.71 -3.68 -16.11
C GLU A 87 -5.29 -3.12 -16.27
N ALA A 88 -4.85 -2.25 -15.36
CA ALA A 88 -3.50 -1.70 -15.26
C ALA A 88 -2.44 -2.73 -14.79
N GLY A 89 -2.82 -4.01 -14.66
CA GLY A 89 -1.89 -5.11 -14.41
C GLY A 89 -1.65 -5.41 -12.93
N LEU A 90 -2.32 -4.76 -11.98
CA LEU A 90 -2.09 -4.88 -10.54
C LEU A 90 -2.72 -6.12 -9.89
N LYS A 91 -2.90 -7.20 -10.65
CA LYS A 91 -3.51 -8.43 -10.12
C LYS A 91 -2.57 -9.07 -9.10
N PRO A 92 -2.91 -9.07 -7.80
CA PRO A 92 -2.01 -9.61 -6.80
C PRO A 92 -1.96 -11.13 -6.85
N VAL A 93 -0.84 -11.69 -6.42
CA VAL A 93 -0.77 -13.11 -6.05
C VAL A 93 -1.21 -13.24 -4.60
N ALA A 94 -2.34 -13.90 -4.38
CA ALA A 94 -2.81 -14.25 -3.04
C ALA A 94 -2.09 -15.51 -2.52
N ILE A 95 -1.69 -15.46 -1.25
CA ILE A 95 -0.97 -16.52 -0.53
C ILE A 95 -1.69 -16.71 0.80
N ASP A 96 -2.01 -17.95 1.14
CA ASP A 96 -2.66 -18.28 2.41
C ASP A 96 -1.63 -18.98 3.31
N PHE A 97 -1.39 -18.40 4.48
CA PHE A 97 -0.53 -18.95 5.52
C PHE A 97 -1.31 -19.80 6.54
N GLY A 98 -2.62 -19.86 6.41
CA GLY A 98 -3.54 -20.61 7.25
C GLY A 98 -3.77 -19.96 8.61
N VAL A 99 -4.16 -20.79 9.57
CA VAL A 99 -4.59 -20.32 10.89
C VAL A 99 -3.40 -20.25 11.85
N LYS A 100 -3.14 -19.06 12.40
CA LYS A 100 -2.18 -18.82 13.48
C LYS A 100 -2.92 -18.50 14.78
N LYS A 101 -2.51 -19.14 15.87
CA LYS A 101 -3.07 -18.87 17.20
C LYS A 101 -2.27 -17.76 17.88
N VAL A 102 -2.93 -16.64 18.17
CA VAL A 102 -2.38 -15.49 18.92
C VAL A 102 -3.17 -15.38 20.22
N GLU A 103 -2.47 -15.41 21.35
CA GLU A 103 -3.02 -15.63 22.69
C GLU A 103 -3.86 -16.91 22.78
N ASN A 104 -5.18 -16.77 22.64
CA ASN A 104 -6.17 -17.83 22.58
C ASN A 104 -7.15 -17.68 21.42
N ILE A 105 -6.84 -16.78 20.49
CA ILE A 105 -7.68 -16.45 19.33
C ILE A 105 -6.99 -16.99 18.08
N ASN A 106 -7.79 -17.59 17.20
CA ASN A 106 -7.32 -18.09 15.92
C ASN A 106 -7.48 -17.00 14.86
N PHE A 107 -6.38 -16.55 14.29
CA PHE A 107 -6.33 -15.63 13.17
C PHE A 107 -6.05 -16.39 11.89
N ASN A 108 -6.79 -16.10 10.84
CA ASN A 108 -6.44 -16.53 9.49
C ASN A 108 -5.50 -15.49 8.87
N VAL A 109 -4.34 -15.95 8.37
CA VAL A 109 -3.27 -15.09 7.86
C VAL A 109 -3.19 -15.26 6.35
N GLU A 110 -3.45 -14.18 5.62
CA GLU A 110 -3.35 -14.13 4.17
C GLU A 110 -2.36 -13.05 3.77
N ALA A 111 -1.75 -13.17 2.58
CA ALA A 111 -0.95 -12.12 1.99
C ALA A 111 -1.27 -11.94 0.51
N LYS A 112 -1.14 -10.72 0.02
CA LYS A 112 -1.26 -10.37 -1.39
C LYS A 112 0.00 -9.66 -1.85
N VAL A 113 0.60 -10.17 -2.92
CA VAL A 113 1.81 -9.60 -3.52
C VAL A 113 1.42 -8.87 -4.80
N TYR A 114 1.60 -7.54 -4.83
CA TYR A 114 1.28 -6.69 -5.96
C TYR A 114 2.52 -6.47 -6.85
N PRO A 115 2.37 -6.46 -8.18
CA PRO A 115 3.47 -6.23 -9.12
C PRO A 115 4.26 -4.94 -8.88
N ILE A 116 3.63 -3.91 -8.34
CA ILE A 116 4.24 -2.61 -7.99
C ILE A 116 5.13 -2.64 -6.75
N GLY A 117 5.45 -3.83 -6.21
CA GLY A 117 6.34 -3.92 -5.07
C GLY A 117 5.68 -3.75 -3.72
N VAL A 118 4.35 -3.85 -3.65
CA VAL A 118 3.62 -3.83 -2.37
C VAL A 118 3.26 -5.25 -1.95
N VAL A 119 3.42 -5.54 -0.66
CA VAL A 119 2.94 -6.77 -0.03
C VAL A 119 1.95 -6.41 1.06
N GLU A 120 0.69 -6.80 0.88
CA GLU A 120 -0.32 -6.75 1.94
C GLU A 120 -0.24 -8.04 2.76
N VAL A 121 -0.19 -7.94 4.08
CA VAL A 121 -0.41 -9.05 5.02
C VAL A 121 -1.66 -8.76 5.83
N THR A 122 -2.61 -9.68 5.80
CA THR A 122 -3.92 -9.52 6.44
C THR A 122 -4.09 -10.58 7.52
N LEU A 123 -4.34 -10.15 8.76
CA LEU A 123 -4.79 -11.01 9.85
C LEU A 123 -6.30 -10.84 10.01
N SER A 124 -7.04 -11.93 9.88
CA SER A 124 -8.51 -11.92 9.92
C SER A 124 -9.05 -12.80 11.04
N LEU A 125 -10.10 -12.33 11.72
CA LEU A 125 -10.77 -13.07 12.79
C LEU A 125 -12.28 -12.89 12.68
N ASP A 126 -13.04 -13.97 12.78
CA ASP A 126 -14.50 -13.94 12.81
C ASP A 126 -14.99 -13.94 14.26
N PHE A 127 -15.95 -13.06 14.57
CA PHE A 127 -16.59 -12.98 15.89
C PHE A 127 -18.10 -13.22 15.78
N LYS A 128 -18.70 -13.75 16.84
CA LYS A 128 -20.13 -14.07 16.93
C LYS A 128 -20.60 -13.83 18.35
N ASN A 129 -21.83 -13.33 18.50
CA ASN A 129 -22.46 -13.04 19.78
C ASN A 129 -21.61 -12.13 20.67
N SER A 130 -21.01 -11.10 20.07
CA SER A 130 -20.10 -10.16 20.75
C SER A 130 -20.78 -8.82 21.01
N SER A 131 -20.38 -8.13 22.07
CA SER A 131 -20.77 -6.73 22.31
C SER A 131 -19.79 -5.76 21.62
N PHE A 132 -20.11 -4.46 21.62
CA PHE A 132 -19.17 -3.44 21.15
C PHE A 132 -17.89 -3.40 21.99
N GLU A 133 -17.97 -3.59 23.30
CA GLU A 133 -16.80 -3.65 24.19
C GLU A 133 -15.89 -4.82 23.84
N ASP A 134 -16.45 -5.97 23.46
CA ASP A 134 -15.66 -7.11 22.99
C ASP A 134 -14.92 -6.77 21.69
N ILE A 135 -15.60 -6.13 20.74
CA ILE A 135 -14.98 -5.68 19.47
C ILE A 135 -13.88 -4.65 19.74
N ILE A 136 -14.12 -3.68 20.62
CA ILE A 136 -13.11 -2.69 21.02
C ILE A 136 -11.89 -3.38 21.63
N ARG A 137 -12.08 -4.40 22.47
CA ARG A 137 -10.98 -5.21 23.01
C ARG A 137 -10.19 -5.91 21.91
N LEU A 138 -10.87 -6.49 20.92
CA LEU A 138 -10.23 -7.14 19.77
C LEU A 138 -9.40 -6.15 18.95
N VAL A 139 -9.96 -4.98 18.61
CA VAL A 139 -9.26 -3.94 17.85
C VAL A 139 -8.02 -3.43 18.61
N ASN A 140 -8.16 -3.21 19.92
CA ASN A 140 -7.07 -2.80 20.81
C ASN A 140 -5.92 -3.82 20.91
N MET A 141 -6.15 -5.10 20.59
CA MET A 141 -5.06 -6.10 20.62
C MET A 141 -3.90 -5.70 19.70
N SER A 142 -4.19 -4.96 18.62
CA SER A 142 -3.17 -4.53 17.68
C SER A 142 -2.21 -3.45 18.22
N GLU A 143 -2.56 -2.78 19.31
CA GLU A 143 -1.78 -1.67 19.88
C GLU A 143 -0.89 -2.11 21.06
N GLY A 144 -0.87 -3.40 21.37
CA GLY A 144 -0.21 -3.94 22.54
C GLY A 144 0.65 -5.17 22.29
N PHE A 145 1.15 -5.71 23.40
CA PHE A 145 1.82 -6.99 23.44
C PHE A 145 0.81 -8.12 23.51
N VAL A 146 1.06 -9.17 22.73
CA VAL A 146 0.25 -10.40 22.67
C VAL A 146 1.15 -11.60 22.88
N ARG A 147 0.57 -12.70 23.37
CA ARG A 147 1.30 -13.96 23.55
C ARG A 147 1.25 -14.82 22.30
N LEU A 148 2.39 -15.02 21.65
CA LEU A 148 2.56 -15.95 20.53
C LEU A 148 3.40 -17.15 20.97
N GLU A 149 2.84 -18.35 20.95
CA GLU A 149 3.55 -19.60 21.32
C GLU A 149 4.26 -19.53 22.69
N GLY A 150 3.66 -18.80 23.65
CA GLY A 150 4.19 -18.62 25.00
C GLY A 150 5.22 -17.49 25.15
N LYS A 151 5.56 -16.77 24.08
CA LYS A 151 6.40 -15.56 24.11
C LYS A 151 5.56 -14.31 23.97
N GLU A 152 5.96 -13.25 24.65
CA GLU A 152 5.33 -11.93 24.51
C GLU A 152 5.95 -11.20 23.31
N VAL A 153 5.12 -10.78 22.36
CA VAL A 153 5.51 -10.09 21.12
C VAL A 153 4.56 -8.93 20.87
N GLU A 154 5.06 -7.84 20.31
CA GLU A 154 4.18 -6.76 19.79
C GLU A 154 3.35 -7.31 18.62
N PHE A 155 2.04 -7.01 18.61
CA PHE A 155 1.15 -7.53 17.57
C PHE A 155 1.63 -7.17 16.15
N GLU A 156 2.13 -5.95 15.94
CA GLU A 156 2.64 -5.47 14.66
C GLU A 156 3.87 -6.23 14.14
N LYS A 157 4.60 -6.95 15.01
CA LYS A 157 5.75 -7.77 14.60
C LYS A 157 5.32 -9.07 13.93
N ILE A 158 4.11 -9.56 14.22
CA ILE A 158 3.55 -10.81 13.65
C ILE A 158 3.44 -10.74 12.12
N PRO A 159 2.71 -9.78 11.52
CA PRO A 159 2.65 -9.64 10.06
C PRO A 159 4.04 -9.40 9.44
N GLY A 160 4.93 -8.69 10.15
CA GLY A 160 6.30 -8.44 9.73
C GLY A 160 7.14 -9.72 9.54
N GLU A 161 6.88 -10.80 10.28
CA GLU A 161 7.55 -12.09 10.06
C GLU A 161 7.13 -12.76 8.74
N TYR A 162 5.83 -12.70 8.41
CA TYR A 162 5.32 -13.20 7.13
C TYR A 162 5.84 -12.36 5.97
N PHE A 163 5.85 -11.04 6.12
CA PHE A 163 6.45 -10.13 5.13
C PHE A 163 7.93 -10.45 4.89
N ARG A 164 8.76 -10.56 5.93
CA ARG A 164 10.19 -10.92 5.79
C ARG A 164 10.39 -12.27 5.10
N THR A 165 9.52 -13.24 5.40
CA THR A 165 9.54 -14.55 4.73
C THR A 165 9.27 -14.39 3.24
N LEU A 166 8.26 -13.62 2.86
CA LEU A 166 7.96 -13.33 1.45
C LEU A 166 9.07 -12.54 0.77
N GLN A 167 9.61 -11.50 1.42
CA GLN A 167 10.71 -10.68 0.91
C GLN A 167 11.92 -11.54 0.54
N SER A 168 12.30 -12.49 1.41
CA SER A 168 13.43 -13.39 1.13
C SER A 168 13.22 -14.28 -0.10
N ARG A 169 11.96 -14.63 -0.42
CA ARG A 169 11.61 -15.46 -1.58
C ARG A 169 11.47 -14.65 -2.86
N ILE A 170 10.99 -13.41 -2.74
CA ILE A 170 10.67 -12.53 -3.88
C ILE A 170 11.89 -11.72 -4.34
N GLN A 171 12.94 -11.59 -3.52
CA GLN A 171 14.13 -10.79 -3.82
C GLN A 171 14.70 -10.97 -5.25
N LYS A 172 14.72 -12.20 -5.77
CA LYS A 172 15.26 -12.50 -7.12
C LYS A 172 14.36 -12.04 -8.27
N ALA A 173 13.09 -11.77 -7.99
CA ALA A 173 12.12 -11.28 -8.95
C ALA A 173 12.03 -9.75 -8.97
N LEU A 174 12.75 -9.05 -8.07
CA LEU A 174 12.77 -7.60 -8.02
C LEU A 174 13.42 -6.99 -9.26
N VAL A 175 12.80 -5.92 -9.76
CA VAL A 175 13.26 -5.07 -10.84
C VAL A 175 13.36 -3.65 -10.26
N TYR A 176 14.36 -2.87 -10.70
CA TYR A 176 14.62 -1.52 -10.21
C TYR A 176 14.67 -1.42 -8.67
N PRO A 177 15.56 -2.18 -8.00
CA PRO A 177 15.57 -2.20 -6.54
C PRO A 177 15.96 -0.84 -5.96
N TYR A 178 15.22 -0.42 -4.95
CA TYR A 178 15.47 0.78 -4.16
C TYR A 178 15.42 0.47 -2.67
N GLU A 179 15.81 1.43 -1.83
CA GLU A 179 15.72 1.24 -0.38
C GLU A 179 14.26 1.36 0.07
N PRO A 180 13.65 0.29 0.63
CA PRO A 180 12.23 0.27 0.93
C PRO A 180 11.84 1.34 1.96
N TYR A 181 10.59 1.78 1.87
CA TYR A 181 9.94 2.48 2.96
C TYR A 181 9.77 1.51 4.14
N ASP A 182 10.30 1.90 5.29
CA ASP A 182 10.52 1.03 6.45
C ASP A 182 9.28 0.91 7.35
N GLN A 183 8.32 1.82 7.19
CA GLN A 183 7.10 1.86 7.98
C GLN A 183 5.93 1.31 7.15
N PRO A 184 5.24 0.24 7.59
CA PRO A 184 4.07 -0.23 6.89
C PRO A 184 2.90 0.75 7.07
N GLU A 185 2.05 0.85 6.05
CA GLU A 185 0.71 1.40 6.28
C GLU A 185 -0.14 0.35 6.99
N VAL A 186 -0.78 0.75 8.08
CA VAL A 186 -1.67 -0.13 8.86
C VAL A 186 -3.10 0.35 8.73
N TYR A 187 -4.02 -0.58 8.50
CA TYR A 187 -5.44 -0.28 8.47
C TYR A 187 -6.27 -1.41 9.05
N ARG A 188 -7.36 -1.06 9.72
CA ARG A 188 -8.28 -2.03 10.31
C ARG A 188 -9.63 -1.93 9.64
N VAL A 189 -10.27 -3.05 9.33
CA VAL A 189 -11.64 -3.04 8.84
C VAL A 189 -12.48 -3.93 9.75
N VAL A 190 -13.49 -3.32 10.37
CA VAL A 190 -14.46 -4.02 11.20
C VAL A 190 -15.73 -4.21 10.40
N ILE A 191 -16.05 -5.45 10.09
CA ILE A 191 -17.23 -5.83 9.31
C ILE A 191 -18.25 -6.38 10.30
N ILE A 192 -19.41 -5.76 10.38
CA ILE A 192 -20.57 -6.22 11.15
C ILE A 192 -21.57 -6.77 10.14
N SER A 193 -21.53 -8.10 9.95
CA SER A 193 -22.45 -8.81 9.06
C SER A 193 -23.89 -8.80 9.57
N SER A 194 -24.07 -8.87 10.89
CA SER A 194 -25.40 -8.91 11.49
C SER A 194 -25.42 -8.37 12.91
N ILE A 195 -26.55 -7.75 13.26
CA ILE A 195 -26.92 -7.34 14.60
C ILE A 195 -28.28 -7.93 14.95
N GLU A 196 -28.47 -8.41 16.19
CA GLU A 196 -29.77 -8.85 16.70
C GLU A 196 -30.26 -7.92 17.83
N PRO A 197 -31.51 -7.38 17.76
CA PRO A 197 -32.46 -7.47 16.64
C PRO A 197 -31.94 -6.76 15.38
N LYS A 198 -32.40 -7.19 14.19
CA LYS A 198 -31.98 -6.61 12.91
C LYS A 198 -32.33 -5.12 12.87
N LEU A 199 -31.35 -4.30 12.51
CA LEU A 199 -31.50 -2.85 12.33
C LEU A 199 -31.23 -2.46 10.88
N ARG A 200 -31.83 -1.35 10.45
CA ARG A 200 -31.44 -0.67 9.21
C ARG A 200 -30.17 0.15 9.43
N ALA A 201 -29.47 0.48 8.35
CA ALA A 201 -28.21 1.23 8.38
C ALA A 201 -28.33 2.57 9.13
N GLU A 202 -29.36 3.36 8.83
CA GLU A 202 -29.60 4.66 9.47
C GLU A 202 -29.87 4.52 10.98
N GLU A 203 -30.62 3.50 11.39
CA GLU A 203 -30.89 3.22 12.80
C GLU A 203 -29.61 2.75 13.52
N PHE A 204 -28.83 1.87 12.88
CA PHE A 204 -27.55 1.41 13.40
C PHE A 204 -26.58 2.57 13.62
N LEU A 205 -26.38 3.42 12.59
CA LEU A 205 -25.50 4.57 12.67
C LEU A 205 -25.96 5.55 13.75
N SER A 206 -27.24 5.92 13.77
CA SER A 206 -27.76 6.92 14.71
C SER A 206 -27.79 6.43 16.17
N ARG A 207 -28.09 5.15 16.40
CA ARG A 207 -28.19 4.57 17.75
C ARG A 207 -26.84 4.25 18.38
N PHE A 208 -25.85 3.85 17.58
CA PHE A 208 -24.53 3.41 18.09
C PHE A 208 -23.39 4.36 17.77
N ARG A 209 -23.67 5.64 17.52
CA ARG A 209 -22.66 6.65 17.15
C ARG A 209 -21.41 6.61 18.04
N LYS A 210 -21.59 6.54 19.37
CA LYS A 210 -20.47 6.55 20.33
C LYS A 210 -19.68 5.24 20.30
N GLN A 211 -20.37 4.12 20.22
CA GLN A 211 -19.75 2.79 20.16
C GLN A 211 -19.00 2.59 18.85
N ILE A 212 -19.57 3.04 17.72
CA ILE A 212 -18.91 3.04 16.41
C ILE A 212 -17.63 3.88 16.49
N ALA A 213 -17.69 5.08 17.06
CA ALA A 213 -16.50 5.91 17.26
C ALA A 213 -15.46 5.22 18.16
N GLY A 214 -15.90 4.57 19.24
CA GLY A 214 -15.04 3.77 20.13
C GLY A 214 -14.34 2.61 19.42
N VAL A 215 -15.08 1.87 18.59
CA VAL A 215 -14.53 0.79 17.75
C VAL A 215 -13.50 1.33 16.78
N LEU A 216 -13.82 2.42 16.08
CA LEU A 216 -12.94 2.97 15.04
C LEU A 216 -11.64 3.55 15.62
N ARG A 217 -11.71 4.21 16.78
CA ARG A 217 -10.56 4.80 17.48
C ARG A 217 -9.84 3.83 18.41
N GLY A 218 -10.39 2.65 18.68
CA GLY A 218 -9.89 1.77 19.73
C GLY A 218 -10.07 2.32 21.15
N GLU A 219 -10.96 3.29 21.37
CA GLU A 219 -11.13 3.92 22.68
C GLU A 219 -12.00 3.04 23.61
N LYS A 220 -11.42 2.62 24.74
CA LYS A 220 -12.13 1.80 25.75
C LYS A 220 -13.16 2.63 26.52
N SER A 221 -12.87 3.91 26.76
CA SER A 221 -13.77 4.83 27.46
C SER A 221 -14.63 5.61 26.46
N TRP A 222 -15.22 4.90 25.48
CA TRP A 222 -15.97 5.49 24.38
C TRP A 222 -17.17 6.34 24.84
N GLU A 223 -17.69 6.09 26.05
CA GLU A 223 -18.76 6.86 26.68
C GLU A 223 -18.34 8.30 27.00
N LYS A 224 -17.02 8.54 27.16
CA LYS A 224 -16.44 9.85 27.47
C LYS A 224 -16.02 10.63 26.22
N LEU A 225 -16.17 10.05 25.02
CA LEU A 225 -15.88 10.76 23.77
C LEU A 225 -16.77 11.99 23.66
N SER A 226 -16.14 13.12 23.32
CA SER A 226 -16.87 14.36 23.08
C SER A 226 -17.70 14.26 21.81
N GLU A 227 -18.81 14.99 21.72
CA GLU A 227 -19.66 14.99 20.51
C GLU A 227 -18.89 15.45 19.27
N LYS A 228 -17.94 16.38 19.41
CA LYS A 228 -17.06 16.81 18.31
C LYS A 228 -16.19 15.67 17.77
N GLU A 229 -15.68 14.83 18.66
CA GLU A 229 -14.85 13.68 18.27
C GLU A 229 -15.70 12.63 17.55
N ILE A 230 -16.92 12.39 18.04
CA ILE A 230 -17.88 11.49 17.41
C ILE A 230 -18.28 12.02 16.01
N GLU A 231 -18.47 13.32 15.86
CA GLU A 231 -18.74 13.97 14.57
C GLU A 231 -17.55 13.87 13.60
N ASP A 232 -16.30 14.03 14.05
CA ASP A 232 -15.12 13.85 13.19
C ASP A 232 -15.01 12.40 12.69
N VAL A 233 -15.20 11.43 13.57
CA VAL A 233 -15.08 10.00 13.22
C VAL A 233 -16.18 9.56 12.25
N LEU A 234 -17.41 10.05 12.45
CA LEU A 234 -18.55 9.71 11.59
C LEU A 234 -18.66 10.60 10.34
N ARG A 235 -17.72 11.55 10.14
CA ARG A 235 -17.78 12.54 9.05
C ARG A 235 -17.87 11.88 7.68
N PHE A 236 -17.11 10.81 7.45
CA PHE A 236 -17.06 10.09 6.19
C PHE A 236 -17.88 8.80 6.27
N GLN A 237 -19.19 8.96 6.39
CA GLN A 237 -20.14 7.86 6.32
C GLN A 237 -20.86 7.81 4.97
N LEU A 238 -21.08 6.62 4.43
CA LEU A 238 -21.77 6.37 3.16
C LEU A 238 -22.75 5.21 3.33
N SER A 239 -23.88 5.30 2.62
CA SER A 239 -24.86 4.23 2.48
C SER A 239 -25.39 4.24 1.05
N TYR A 240 -25.36 3.10 0.39
CA TYR A 240 -25.98 2.85 -0.91
C TYR A 240 -27.41 2.32 -0.76
N SER A 241 -27.64 1.45 0.23
CA SER A 241 -28.95 0.88 0.54
C SER A 241 -29.39 1.16 1.98
N GLU A 242 -30.64 0.84 2.31
CA GLU A 242 -31.15 0.97 3.68
C GLU A 242 -30.57 -0.08 4.65
N ASP A 243 -29.92 -1.12 4.13
CA ASP A 243 -29.39 -2.24 4.91
C ASP A 243 -27.86 -2.19 5.07
N GLU A 244 -27.16 -1.24 4.43
CA GLU A 244 -25.70 -1.13 4.55
C GLU A 244 -25.17 0.29 4.80
N ALA A 245 -24.07 0.34 5.53
CA ALA A 245 -23.34 1.57 5.79
C ALA A 245 -21.85 1.29 5.90
N ILE A 246 -21.05 2.24 5.46
CA ILE A 246 -19.62 2.29 5.73
C ILE A 246 -19.28 3.60 6.42
N VAL A 247 -18.43 3.52 7.45
CA VAL A 247 -17.78 4.68 8.07
C VAL A 247 -16.29 4.53 7.87
N VAL A 248 -15.67 5.56 7.29
CA VAL A 248 -14.24 5.60 7.01
C VAL A 248 -13.54 6.55 7.98
N ASP A 249 -12.56 6.03 8.71
CA ASP A 249 -11.67 6.82 9.56
C ASP A 249 -10.19 6.59 9.18
N TRP A 250 -9.28 7.31 9.85
CA TRP A 250 -7.85 7.34 9.54
C TRP A 250 -7.16 5.98 9.74
N TYR A 251 -7.43 5.32 10.87
CA TYR A 251 -6.81 4.05 11.25
C TYR A 251 -7.70 2.84 10.97
N SER A 252 -9.01 3.06 10.78
CA SER A 252 -9.94 1.97 10.55
C SER A 252 -11.19 2.38 9.79
N SER A 253 -11.89 1.40 9.24
CA SER A 253 -13.24 1.53 8.70
C SER A 253 -14.18 0.55 9.39
N LEU A 254 -15.47 0.90 9.44
CA LEU A 254 -16.54 0.03 9.87
C LEU A 254 -17.51 -0.18 8.72
N ILE A 255 -17.77 -1.42 8.38
CA ILE A 255 -18.74 -1.83 7.37
C ILE A 255 -19.88 -2.53 8.11
N PHE A 256 -21.11 -2.11 7.87
CA PHE A 256 -22.32 -2.71 8.40
C PHE A 256 -23.17 -3.24 7.24
N GLY A 257 -23.53 -4.53 7.29
CA GLY A 257 -24.37 -5.16 6.27
C GLY A 257 -23.69 -5.34 4.91
N GLY A 258 -24.50 -5.49 3.86
CA GLY A 258 -24.05 -5.45 2.45
C GLY A 258 -23.04 -6.53 2.05
N GLU A 259 -23.21 -7.78 2.52
CA GLU A 259 -22.24 -8.87 2.30
C GLU A 259 -21.86 -9.08 0.83
N GLU A 260 -22.75 -8.77 -0.12
CA GLU A 260 -22.46 -8.90 -1.55
C GLU A 260 -21.45 -7.87 -2.11
N TYR A 261 -21.24 -6.72 -1.44
CA TYR A 261 -20.35 -5.64 -1.88
C TYR A 261 -19.10 -5.47 -1.01
N VAL A 262 -18.98 -6.24 0.07
CA VAL A 262 -17.87 -6.15 1.03
C VAL A 262 -16.53 -6.31 0.33
N ASP A 263 -16.41 -7.24 -0.61
CA ASP A 263 -15.16 -7.50 -1.32
C ASP A 263 -14.71 -6.29 -2.16
N GLU A 264 -15.62 -5.64 -2.89
CA GLU A 264 -15.30 -4.43 -3.66
C GLU A 264 -14.98 -3.22 -2.78
N ILE A 265 -15.65 -3.11 -1.62
CA ILE A 265 -15.35 -2.07 -0.61
C ILE A 265 -13.93 -2.28 -0.06
N LEU A 266 -13.59 -3.52 0.33
CA LEU A 266 -12.26 -3.86 0.82
C LEU A 266 -11.18 -3.59 -0.24
N GLN A 267 -11.43 -3.96 -1.49
CA GLN A 267 -10.53 -3.66 -2.60
C GLN A 267 -10.34 -2.15 -2.81
N THR A 268 -11.40 -1.35 -2.64
CA THR A 268 -11.30 0.12 -2.75
C THR A 268 -10.45 0.72 -1.64
N ILE A 269 -10.62 0.25 -0.40
CA ILE A 269 -9.79 0.63 0.76
C ILE A 269 -8.33 0.25 0.52
N GLU A 270 -8.10 -0.97 0.06
CA GLU A 270 -6.79 -1.53 -0.27
C GLU A 270 -6.05 -0.68 -1.31
N ILE A 271 -6.70 -0.35 -2.43
CA ILE A 271 -6.13 0.54 -3.46
C ILE A 271 -5.74 1.89 -2.86
N ALA A 272 -6.61 2.52 -2.07
CA ALA A 272 -6.32 3.82 -1.46
C ALA A 272 -5.13 3.76 -0.48
N LYS A 273 -4.98 2.66 0.26
CA LYS A 273 -3.82 2.46 1.15
C LYS A 273 -2.53 2.16 0.41
N ILE A 274 -2.59 1.36 -0.66
CA ILE A 274 -1.45 1.11 -1.55
C ILE A 274 -0.92 2.42 -2.13
N GLN A 275 -1.80 3.26 -2.66
CA GLN A 275 -1.42 4.56 -3.22
C GLN A 275 -0.79 5.49 -2.19
N LEU A 276 -1.32 5.49 -0.96
CA LEU A 276 -0.75 6.26 0.14
C LEU A 276 0.67 5.78 0.46
N LEU A 277 0.89 4.46 0.52
CA LEU A 277 2.21 3.86 0.72
C LEU A 277 3.17 4.27 -0.40
N GLU A 278 2.77 4.11 -1.67
CA GLU A 278 3.58 4.49 -2.82
C GLU A 278 3.97 5.97 -2.79
N LEU A 279 3.04 6.87 -2.48
CA LEU A 279 3.33 8.31 -2.35
C LEU A 279 4.35 8.60 -1.24
N LYS A 280 4.25 7.91 -0.09
CA LYS A 280 5.23 8.02 1.00
C LYS A 280 6.59 7.44 0.61
N THR A 281 6.61 6.35 -0.14
CA THR A 281 7.84 5.77 -0.71
C THR A 281 8.51 6.78 -1.65
N TYR A 282 7.77 7.35 -2.62
CA TYR A 282 8.31 8.35 -3.54
C TYR A 282 8.80 9.60 -2.81
N ASP A 283 8.06 10.07 -1.81
CA ASP A 283 8.46 11.20 -0.97
C ASP A 283 9.86 11.00 -0.35
N LYS A 284 10.10 9.79 0.21
CA LYS A 284 11.40 9.38 0.79
C LYS A 284 12.50 9.20 -0.25
N LEU A 285 12.19 8.60 -1.40
CA LEU A 285 13.15 8.39 -2.50
C LEU A 285 13.61 9.72 -3.09
N LEU A 286 12.66 10.65 -3.32
CA LEU A 286 12.95 11.98 -3.81
C LEU A 286 13.80 12.78 -2.82
N ASP A 287 13.51 12.72 -1.51
CA ASP A 287 14.33 13.40 -0.49
C ASP A 287 15.80 12.97 -0.56
N LYS A 288 16.05 11.66 -0.59
CA LYS A 288 17.42 11.12 -0.69
C LYS A 288 18.11 11.56 -1.97
N ARG A 289 17.37 11.59 -3.08
CA ARG A 289 17.90 11.96 -4.39
C ARG A 289 18.23 13.46 -4.44
N ILE A 290 17.38 14.30 -3.88
CA ILE A 290 17.57 15.75 -3.74
C ILE A 290 18.79 16.03 -2.85
N GLU A 291 18.90 15.38 -1.69
CA GLU A 291 20.04 15.55 -0.77
C GLU A 291 21.36 15.17 -1.46
N LYS A 292 21.39 14.03 -2.15
CA LYS A 292 22.56 13.59 -2.92
C LYS A 292 22.93 14.60 -4.01
N ALA A 293 21.94 15.12 -4.75
CA ALA A 293 22.18 16.11 -5.80
C ALA A 293 22.74 17.43 -5.24
N TYR A 294 22.23 17.91 -4.10
CA TYR A 294 22.81 19.06 -3.40
C TYR A 294 24.26 18.80 -2.97
N GLY A 295 24.56 17.60 -2.45
CA GLY A 295 25.92 17.20 -2.09
C GLY A 295 26.88 17.25 -3.26
N SER A 296 26.51 16.66 -4.40
CA SER A 296 27.31 16.67 -5.62
C SER A 296 27.45 18.07 -6.23
N LEU A 297 26.41 18.91 -6.20
CA LEU A 297 26.53 20.30 -6.64
C LEU A 297 27.50 21.08 -5.74
N ARG A 298 27.41 20.93 -4.41
CA ARG A 298 28.30 21.62 -3.46
C ARG A 298 29.76 21.20 -3.63
N SER A 299 30.05 19.92 -3.84
CA SER A 299 31.42 19.45 -4.03
C SER A 299 32.09 20.10 -5.25
N VAL A 300 31.31 20.34 -6.31
CA VAL A 300 31.73 21.04 -7.54
C VAL A 300 32.04 22.51 -7.25
N PHE A 301 31.21 23.20 -6.46
CA PHE A 301 31.43 24.62 -6.11
C PHE A 301 32.73 24.86 -5.32
N VAL A 302 33.17 23.89 -4.52
CA VAL A 302 34.34 24.03 -3.64
C VAL A 302 35.66 23.67 -4.35
N HIS A 303 35.63 22.76 -5.32
CA HIS A 303 36.83 22.22 -5.99
C HIS A 303 36.94 22.65 -7.46
N SER A 304 36.92 23.96 -7.75
CA SER A 304 37.25 24.47 -9.08
C SER A 304 38.77 24.43 -9.31
N GLY A 305 39.32 23.22 -9.49
CA GLY A 305 40.72 23.05 -9.90
C GLY A 305 40.93 23.46 -11.36
N VAL A 306 42.06 24.11 -11.65
CA VAL A 306 42.50 24.44 -13.02
C VAL A 306 43.03 23.15 -13.68
N GLY A 307 42.39 22.67 -14.75
CA GLY A 307 42.77 21.44 -15.47
C GLY A 307 41.75 20.99 -16.54
N ILE A 308 41.99 19.85 -17.21
CA ILE A 308 41.09 19.28 -18.24
C ILE A 308 39.77 18.87 -17.59
N ALA A 309 38.78 19.76 -17.66
CA ALA A 309 37.53 19.63 -16.90
C ALA A 309 36.72 18.37 -17.23
N TRP A 310 36.69 17.89 -18.49
CA TRP A 310 35.97 16.67 -18.87
C TRP A 310 36.58 15.37 -18.30
N LEU A 311 37.87 15.36 -17.91
CA LEU A 311 38.55 14.21 -17.30
C LEU A 311 38.43 14.23 -15.76
N SER A 312 37.85 15.29 -15.20
CA SER A 312 37.70 15.42 -13.76
C SER A 312 36.64 14.44 -13.25
N LYS A 313 36.91 13.86 -12.07
CA LYS A 313 35.91 13.05 -11.35
C LYS A 313 34.61 13.85 -11.11
N THR A 314 34.73 15.17 -10.95
CA THR A 314 33.66 16.14 -10.76
C THR A 314 32.68 16.21 -11.94
N TYR A 315 33.18 16.25 -13.19
CA TYR A 315 32.33 16.23 -14.39
C TYR A 315 31.56 14.91 -14.52
N ALA A 316 32.24 13.78 -14.31
CA ALA A 316 31.61 12.46 -14.36
C ALA A 316 30.54 12.30 -13.26
N GLU A 317 30.79 12.81 -12.05
CA GLU A 317 29.83 12.82 -10.95
C GLU A 317 28.59 13.66 -11.27
N LEU A 318 28.78 14.84 -11.89
CA LEU A 318 27.68 15.73 -12.23
C LEU A 318 26.80 15.20 -13.37
N SER A 319 27.42 14.63 -14.40
CA SER A 319 26.69 13.99 -15.51
C SER A 319 25.91 12.76 -15.04
N ARG A 320 26.46 11.97 -14.11
CA ARG A 320 25.74 10.86 -13.46
C ARG A 320 24.58 11.39 -12.62
N THR A 321 24.84 12.42 -11.83
CA THR A 321 23.81 13.04 -11.00
C THR A 321 22.64 13.53 -11.85
N ALA A 322 22.91 14.23 -12.96
CA ALA A 322 21.88 14.67 -13.91
C ALA A 322 21.11 13.50 -14.54
N SER A 323 21.80 12.42 -14.92
CA SER A 323 21.14 11.25 -15.53
C SER A 323 20.20 10.55 -14.55
N ASP A 324 20.68 10.27 -13.34
CA ASP A 324 19.88 9.64 -12.30
C ASP A 324 18.68 10.52 -11.85
N LEU A 325 18.81 11.86 -11.88
CA LEU A 325 17.70 12.78 -11.61
C LEU A 325 16.64 12.66 -12.72
N ALA A 326 17.06 12.64 -13.98
CA ALA A 326 16.14 12.50 -15.10
C ALA A 326 15.38 11.15 -15.08
N GLU A 327 16.06 10.06 -14.75
CA GLU A 327 15.46 8.71 -14.65
C GLU A 327 14.35 8.66 -13.60
N LEU A 328 14.65 9.05 -12.34
CA LEU A 328 13.66 9.07 -11.26
C LEU A 328 12.50 10.01 -11.57
N ARG A 329 12.77 11.15 -12.23
CA ARG A 329 11.71 12.08 -12.61
C ARG A 329 10.72 11.46 -13.59
N ILE A 330 11.21 10.77 -14.63
CA ILE A 330 10.35 10.16 -15.65
C ILE A 330 9.42 9.12 -15.00
N GLU A 331 9.99 8.24 -14.17
CA GLU A 331 9.25 7.20 -13.46
C GLU A 331 8.12 7.76 -12.58
N VAL A 332 8.41 8.77 -11.76
CA VAL A 332 7.43 9.29 -10.79
C VAL A 332 6.43 10.25 -11.44
N VAL A 333 6.81 10.99 -12.50
CA VAL A 333 5.89 11.91 -13.20
C VAL A 333 4.74 11.16 -13.85
N ASP A 334 5.03 10.02 -14.48
CA ASP A 334 3.99 9.19 -15.12
C ASP A 334 3.01 8.66 -14.05
N TYR A 335 3.53 8.16 -12.92
CA TYR A 335 2.70 7.73 -11.79
C TYR A 335 1.81 8.85 -11.22
N VAL A 336 2.38 10.03 -10.96
CA VAL A 336 1.63 11.20 -10.45
C VAL A 336 0.54 11.61 -11.43
N HIS A 337 0.83 11.58 -12.74
CA HIS A 337 -0.14 11.89 -13.79
C HIS A 337 -1.31 10.89 -13.82
N ASP A 338 -1.01 9.60 -13.67
CA ASP A 338 -2.03 8.55 -13.65
C ASP A 338 -2.90 8.63 -12.39
N LEU A 339 -2.31 8.89 -11.22
CA LEU A 339 -3.05 9.13 -9.98
C LEU A 339 -4.00 10.34 -10.09
N ARG A 340 -3.57 11.44 -10.71
CA ARG A 340 -4.43 12.62 -10.92
C ARG A 340 -5.68 12.28 -11.74
N ASN A 341 -5.60 11.26 -12.60
CA ASN A 341 -6.70 10.88 -13.49
C ASN A 341 -7.55 9.71 -12.95
N ILE A 342 -7.17 9.08 -11.84
CA ILE A 342 -7.80 7.84 -11.37
C ILE A 342 -9.28 7.98 -11.00
N LEU A 343 -9.69 9.17 -10.54
CA LEU A 343 -11.08 9.49 -10.23
C LEU A 343 -12.01 9.41 -11.46
N LYS A 344 -11.47 9.51 -12.69
CA LYS A 344 -12.25 9.36 -13.92
C LYS A 344 -12.55 7.90 -14.28
N PHE A 345 -11.99 6.94 -13.53
CA PHE A 345 -11.98 5.52 -13.89
C PHE A 345 -12.78 4.63 -12.93
N THR A 346 -13.56 5.21 -12.01
CA THR A 346 -14.47 4.46 -11.14
C THR A 346 -15.76 4.15 -11.90
N GLY A 347 -15.86 2.93 -12.44
CA GLY A 347 -17.02 2.47 -13.21
C GLY A 347 -18.31 2.32 -12.38
N ASP A 348 -18.21 2.41 -11.06
CA ASP A 348 -19.30 2.34 -10.10
C ASP A 348 -19.31 3.62 -9.25
N TRP A 349 -20.42 4.35 -9.29
CA TRP A 349 -20.56 5.62 -8.60
C TRP A 349 -20.43 5.49 -7.08
N TYR A 350 -20.88 4.37 -6.49
CA TYR A 350 -20.76 4.16 -5.04
C TYR A 350 -19.31 3.95 -4.63
N LEU A 351 -18.57 3.11 -5.35
CA LEU A 351 -17.13 2.91 -5.11
C LEU A 351 -16.32 4.19 -5.38
N GLY A 352 -16.73 5.00 -6.36
CA GLY A 352 -16.14 6.31 -6.61
C GLY A 352 -16.32 7.29 -5.45
N LYS A 353 -17.49 7.30 -4.80
CA LYS A 353 -17.72 8.06 -3.56
C LYS A 353 -16.87 7.54 -2.40
N LEU A 354 -16.80 6.23 -2.22
CA LEU A 354 -15.97 5.62 -1.19
C LEU A 354 -14.50 5.98 -1.38
N TYR A 355 -13.98 5.84 -2.59
CA TYR A 355 -12.61 6.21 -2.92
C TYR A 355 -12.35 7.71 -2.68
N SER A 356 -13.32 8.58 -3.00
CA SER A 356 -13.20 10.02 -2.72
C SER A 356 -13.14 10.32 -1.22
N ALA A 357 -13.97 9.64 -0.42
CA ALA A 357 -13.96 9.76 1.04
C ALA A 357 -12.64 9.24 1.65
N LEU A 358 -12.13 8.10 1.16
CA LEU A 358 -10.81 7.57 1.54
C LEU A 358 -9.69 8.54 1.15
N GLY A 359 -9.74 9.10 -0.06
CA GLY A 359 -8.74 10.06 -0.55
C GLY A 359 -8.68 11.34 0.28
N GLU A 360 -9.82 11.88 0.70
CA GLU A 360 -9.89 13.00 1.64
C GLU A 360 -9.39 12.59 3.03
N ARG A 361 -9.87 11.45 3.58
CA ARG A 361 -9.48 11.02 4.92
C ARG A 361 -8.01 10.67 5.02
N PHE A 362 -7.42 10.03 4.02
CA PHE A 362 -6.00 9.67 3.97
C PHE A 362 -5.10 10.80 3.46
N ARG A 363 -5.69 11.93 3.04
CA ARG A 363 -4.98 13.09 2.49
C ARG A 363 -4.10 12.74 1.28
N ILE A 364 -4.59 11.86 0.41
CA ILE A 364 -3.85 11.37 -0.78
C ILE A 364 -3.43 12.55 -1.66
N MET A 365 -4.32 13.51 -1.90
CA MET A 365 -4.01 14.70 -2.71
C MET A 365 -2.93 15.58 -2.09
N GLU A 366 -2.81 15.62 -0.78
CA GLU A 366 -1.79 16.42 -0.11
C GLU A 366 -0.41 15.78 -0.26
N TRP A 367 -0.33 14.45 -0.08
CA TRP A 367 0.88 13.68 -0.37
C TRP A 367 1.28 13.79 -1.84
N LEU A 368 0.32 13.69 -2.76
CA LEU A 368 0.55 13.88 -4.19
C LEU A 368 1.17 15.24 -4.49
N ASN A 369 0.66 16.31 -3.87
CA ASN A 369 1.20 17.67 -4.04
C ASN A 369 2.60 17.84 -3.40
N LEU A 370 2.92 17.11 -2.33
CA LEU A 370 4.27 17.10 -1.75
C LEU A 370 5.28 16.45 -2.70
N VAL A 371 4.93 15.30 -3.27
CA VAL A 371 5.74 14.60 -4.28
C VAL A 371 5.94 15.48 -5.52
N ASP A 372 4.88 16.12 -6.02
CA ASP A 372 4.92 17.03 -7.18
C ASP A 372 5.92 18.18 -6.96
N LYS A 373 5.88 18.84 -5.79
CA LYS A 373 6.85 19.89 -5.44
C LYS A 373 8.29 19.38 -5.38
N LYS A 374 8.51 18.15 -4.90
CA LYS A 374 9.83 17.54 -4.87
C LYS A 374 10.34 17.21 -6.29
N LEU A 375 9.45 16.83 -7.21
CA LEU A 375 9.79 16.64 -8.62
C LEU A 375 10.18 17.96 -9.30
N GLU A 376 9.52 19.07 -8.96
CA GLU A 376 9.89 20.41 -9.42
C GLU A 376 11.30 20.80 -8.92
N GLN A 377 11.57 20.62 -7.63
CA GLN A 377 12.90 20.87 -7.05
C GLN A 377 13.98 20.01 -7.72
N LEU A 378 13.66 18.74 -7.98
CA LEU A 378 14.57 17.83 -8.66
C LEU A 378 14.88 18.29 -10.09
N GLN A 379 13.89 18.83 -10.81
CA GLN A 379 14.06 19.43 -12.14
C GLN A 379 14.95 20.70 -12.11
N GLU A 380 14.81 21.53 -11.08
CA GLU A 380 15.68 22.70 -10.88
C GLU A 380 17.13 22.26 -10.68
N LEU A 381 17.37 21.27 -9.80
CA LEU A 381 18.71 20.72 -9.56
C LEU A 381 19.31 20.07 -10.80
N TYR A 382 18.49 19.36 -11.59
CA TYR A 382 18.91 18.82 -12.89
C TYR A 382 19.37 19.95 -13.82
N SER A 383 18.58 21.02 -13.93
CA SER A 383 18.89 22.16 -14.80
C SER A 383 20.18 22.86 -14.38
N MET A 384 20.39 23.06 -13.07
CA MET A 384 21.64 23.60 -12.51
C MET A 384 22.84 22.69 -12.78
N ALA A 385 22.67 21.36 -12.65
CA ALA A 385 23.72 20.39 -12.94
C ALA A 385 24.09 20.39 -14.43
N MET A 386 23.09 20.45 -15.31
CA MET A 386 23.31 20.46 -16.76
C MET A 386 23.98 21.75 -17.23
N GLU A 387 23.59 22.91 -16.70
CA GLU A 387 24.25 24.20 -16.99
C GLU A 387 25.75 24.12 -16.68
N ARG A 388 26.11 23.53 -15.54
CA ARG A 388 27.50 23.31 -15.15
C ARG A 388 28.24 22.33 -16.05
N VAL A 389 27.59 21.24 -16.47
CA VAL A 389 28.14 20.30 -17.46
C VAL A 389 28.46 21.02 -18.77
N ASP A 390 27.56 21.89 -19.23
CA ASP A 390 27.76 22.65 -20.46
C ASP A 390 28.88 23.70 -20.32
N VAL A 391 29.00 24.38 -19.18
CA VAL A 391 30.15 25.26 -18.88
C VAL A 391 31.46 24.48 -18.94
N TYR A 392 31.53 23.29 -18.33
CA TYR A 392 32.73 22.46 -18.39
C TYR A 392 33.05 21.95 -19.80
N ARG A 393 32.04 21.62 -20.61
CA ARG A 393 32.21 21.27 -22.02
C ARG A 393 32.78 22.44 -22.82
N ALA A 394 32.23 23.64 -22.64
CA ALA A 394 32.70 24.85 -23.30
C ALA A 394 34.13 25.20 -22.91
N MET A 395 34.46 25.20 -21.61
CA MET A 395 35.81 25.44 -21.10
C MET A 395 36.82 24.40 -21.64
N SER A 396 36.41 23.14 -21.75
CA SER A 396 37.29 22.10 -22.28
C SER A 396 37.51 22.24 -23.79
N LEU A 397 36.48 22.66 -24.53
CA LEU A 397 36.61 22.99 -25.96
C LEU A 397 37.57 24.17 -26.14
N GLU A 398 37.45 25.21 -25.33
CA GLU A 398 38.37 26.37 -25.33
C GLU A 398 39.81 25.95 -25.04
N PHE A 399 40.01 25.12 -24.00
CA PHE A 399 41.33 24.58 -23.67
C PHE A 399 41.93 23.74 -24.81
N LEU A 400 41.13 22.89 -25.47
CA LEU A 400 41.56 22.08 -26.61
C LEU A 400 42.00 22.97 -27.78
N VAL A 401 41.22 24.02 -28.09
CA VAL A 401 41.55 25.00 -29.13
C VAL A 401 42.83 25.74 -28.78
N MET A 402 43.00 26.18 -27.53
CA MET A 402 44.23 26.82 -27.06
C MET A 402 45.45 25.89 -27.20
N LEU A 403 45.34 24.62 -26.80
CA LEU A 403 46.41 23.63 -26.96
C LEU A 403 46.75 23.41 -28.44
N LEU A 404 45.74 23.34 -29.31
CA LEU A 404 45.94 23.21 -30.74
C LEU A 404 46.70 24.43 -31.32
N ILE A 405 46.36 25.64 -30.90
CA ILE A 405 47.08 26.87 -31.30
C ILE A 405 48.54 26.81 -30.81
N ILE A 406 48.79 26.48 -29.55
CA ILE A 406 50.14 26.35 -29.00
C ILE A 406 50.95 25.31 -29.79
N SER A 407 50.35 24.15 -30.09
CA SER A 407 51.02 23.09 -30.85
C SER A 407 51.41 23.53 -32.26
N LEU A 408 50.57 24.35 -32.91
CA LEU A 408 50.83 24.89 -34.24
C LEU A 408 51.99 25.89 -34.20
N VAL A 409 51.99 26.81 -33.24
CA VAL A 409 53.09 27.78 -33.06
C VAL A 409 54.42 27.06 -32.78
N VAL A 410 54.41 26.05 -31.92
CA VAL A 410 55.63 25.26 -31.62
C VAL A 410 56.14 24.54 -32.87
N LEU A 411 55.24 23.98 -33.68
CA LEU A 411 55.59 23.31 -34.93
C LEU A 411 56.16 24.29 -35.96
N GLU A 412 55.59 25.49 -36.09
CA GLU A 412 56.12 26.54 -36.96
C GLU A 412 57.51 27.00 -36.52
N VAL A 413 57.70 27.28 -35.23
CA VAL A 413 59.02 27.65 -34.69
C VAL A 413 60.04 26.54 -34.95
N PHE A 414 59.67 25.28 -34.76
CA PHE A 414 60.54 24.15 -35.04
C PHE A 414 60.89 24.02 -36.52
N MET A 415 59.93 24.26 -37.42
CA MET A 415 60.20 24.31 -38.86
C MET A 415 61.17 25.44 -39.22
N VAL A 416 60.96 26.64 -38.66
CA VAL A 416 61.85 27.80 -38.90
C VAL A 416 63.26 27.55 -38.38
N ILE A 417 63.44 26.87 -37.24
CA ILE A 417 64.77 26.54 -36.70
C ILE A 417 65.49 25.47 -37.54
N ARG A 418 64.75 24.61 -38.27
CA ARG A 418 65.33 23.56 -39.11
C ARG A 418 65.65 23.99 -40.54
N LEU A 419 65.10 25.11 -41.00
CA LEU A 419 65.41 25.79 -42.27
C LEU A 419 66.64 26.68 -42.10
#